data_AF-A0A1A0W4L2-F1
#
_entry.id   AF-A0A1A0W4L2-F1
#
_cell.length_a   1.000
_cell.length_b   1.000
_cell.length_c   1.000
_cell.angle_alpha   90.00
_cell.angle_beta   90.00
_cell.angle_gamma   90.00
#
_symmetry.space_group_name_H-M   'P 1'
#
loop_
_entity.id
_entity.type
_entity.pdbx_description
1 polymer ?
#
loop_
_entity_poly.entity_id
_entity_poly.type
_entity_poly.pdbx_seq_one_letter_code
_entity_poly.pdbx_strand_id
1 'polypeptide(L)'
;MADREAAGPQVLMLGWLTDLSGSVTASLRRAAIAVKHAHPPCARVPIRTPWHTTGSPAPLLSAAEIDSIESVITIFDGRSVRSRFGGRRTIAWHRRLRACENEACELATATALTVGARRVLLICDARRLPPGRRAIALRWTRGLTHRIGYECLVNGLPELAASCAVINTDDDVREVAAAVVSWHTGHDADRQRWPLHPVARNTGTRDTGVTPASSAPHRNPQS
;
A
#
# COMPACT_ATOMS: atom_id res chain seq x y z
N MET A 1 35.79 13.01 -0.87
CA MET A 1 34.57 12.38 -1.43
C MET A 1 34.75 10.88 -1.30
N ALA A 2 34.32 10.32 -0.17
CA ALA A 2 34.53 8.92 0.15
C ALA A 2 33.49 8.05 -0.56
N ASP A 3 33.93 6.87 -0.99
CA ASP A 3 33.19 5.82 -1.67
C ASP A 3 31.76 5.66 -1.14
N ARG A 4 30.79 6.04 -1.97
CA ARG A 4 29.47 5.41 -1.97
C ARG A 4 29.67 4.02 -2.57
N GLU A 5 30.22 3.09 -1.80
CA GLU A 5 30.00 1.68 -2.07
C GLU A 5 28.51 1.44 -1.83
N ALA A 6 27.77 1.62 -2.93
CA ALA A 6 26.34 1.86 -2.95
C ALA A 6 25.63 0.63 -2.38
N ALA A 7 25.09 0.76 -1.17
CA ALA A 7 24.03 -0.12 -0.73
C ALA A 7 22.97 -0.10 -1.84
N GLY A 8 22.84 -1.21 -2.57
CA GLY A 8 21.92 -1.32 -3.69
C GLY A 8 20.49 -0.96 -3.28
N PRO A 9 19.60 -0.64 -4.23
CA PRO A 9 18.26 -0.16 -3.93
C PRO A 9 17.54 -1.12 -2.96
N GLN A 10 17.04 -0.58 -1.87
CA GLN A 10 16.42 -1.33 -0.78
C GLN A 10 14.90 -1.14 -0.75
N VAL A 11 14.23 -2.09 -0.11
CA VAL A 11 12.80 -2.06 0.18
C VAL A 11 12.58 -2.04 1.68
N LEU A 12 11.72 -1.14 2.16
CA LEU A 12 11.18 -1.19 3.51
C LEU A 12 9.78 -1.81 3.49
N MET A 13 9.60 -2.91 4.22
CA MET A 13 8.36 -3.66 4.30
C MET A 13 7.70 -3.50 5.67
N LEU A 14 6.50 -2.91 5.68
CA LEU A 14 5.62 -2.77 6.83
C LEU A 14 4.63 -3.94 6.84
N GLY A 15 4.81 -4.91 7.74
CA GLY A 15 4.03 -6.15 7.67
C GLY A 15 4.40 -7.14 8.76
N TRP A 16 3.47 -8.03 9.11
CA TRP A 16 3.82 -9.22 9.89
C TRP A 16 4.60 -10.21 9.03
N LEU A 17 5.56 -10.91 9.64
CA LEU A 17 6.25 -12.03 9.01
C LEU A 17 5.28 -13.21 8.84
N THR A 18 4.86 -13.43 7.59
CA THR A 18 3.86 -14.40 7.14
C THR A 18 4.36 -15.14 5.91
N ASP A 19 3.59 -16.12 5.42
CA ASP A 19 3.85 -16.80 4.14
C ASP A 19 3.92 -15.81 2.98
N LEU A 20 3.02 -14.82 2.97
CA LEU A 20 3.01 -13.76 1.97
C LEU A 20 4.28 -12.89 2.03
N SER A 21 4.58 -12.30 3.19
CA SER A 21 5.77 -11.45 3.31
C SER A 21 7.05 -12.25 3.06
N GLY A 22 7.08 -13.52 3.47
CA GLY A 22 8.18 -14.45 3.19
C GLY A 22 8.37 -14.70 1.70
N SER A 23 7.29 -14.92 0.95
CA SER A 23 7.31 -15.08 -0.51
C SER A 23 7.82 -13.82 -1.21
N VAL A 24 7.31 -12.64 -0.82
CA VAL A 24 7.76 -11.35 -1.37
C VAL A 24 9.25 -11.12 -1.06
N THR A 25 9.67 -11.31 0.19
CA THR A 25 11.08 -11.17 0.58
C THR A 25 11.98 -12.16 -0.16
N ALA A 26 11.55 -13.40 -0.36
CA ALA A 26 12.31 -14.40 -1.12
C ALA A 26 12.47 -14.00 -2.60
N SER A 27 11.44 -13.43 -3.23
CA SER A 27 11.53 -12.92 -4.60
C SER A 27 12.46 -11.71 -4.71
N LEU A 28 12.36 -10.74 -3.79
CA LEU A 28 13.25 -9.58 -3.74
C LEU A 28 14.72 -9.98 -3.53
N ARG A 29 14.98 -10.89 -2.59
CA ARG A 29 16.35 -11.39 -2.31
C ARG A 29 16.95 -12.13 -3.50
N ARG A 30 16.16 -12.93 -4.23
CA ARG A 30 16.62 -13.59 -5.47
C ARG A 30 17.06 -12.61 -6.55
N ALA A 31 16.50 -11.41 -6.54
CA ALA A 31 16.88 -10.30 -7.41
C ALA A 31 17.94 -9.37 -6.78
N ALA A 32 18.61 -9.81 -5.71
CA ALA A 32 19.61 -9.03 -4.96
C ALA A 32 19.09 -7.69 -4.37
N ILE A 33 17.78 -7.58 -4.13
CA ILE A 33 17.16 -6.41 -3.49
C ILE A 33 17.09 -6.66 -1.97
N ALA A 34 17.72 -5.77 -1.20
CA ALA A 34 17.69 -5.87 0.26
C ALA A 34 16.30 -5.48 0.80
N VAL A 35 15.83 -6.23 1.81
CA VAL A 35 14.52 -6.00 2.44
C VAL A 35 14.71 -5.76 3.93
N LYS A 36 14.23 -4.60 4.39
CA LYS A 36 14.14 -4.24 5.81
C LYS A 36 12.69 -4.41 6.25
N HIS A 37 12.47 -4.95 7.44
CA HIS A 37 11.15 -5.16 7.99
C HIS A 37 10.88 -4.18 9.14
N ALA A 38 9.66 -3.65 9.19
CA ALA A 38 9.15 -2.87 10.31
C ALA A 38 7.69 -3.25 10.61
N HIS A 39 7.19 -2.73 11.72
CA HIS A 39 5.88 -3.11 12.23
C HIS A 39 4.73 -2.76 11.25
N PRO A 40 3.69 -3.61 11.17
CA PRO A 40 2.55 -3.34 10.32
C PRO A 40 1.68 -2.20 10.86
N PRO A 41 0.94 -1.52 9.98
CA PRO A 41 -0.08 -0.57 10.41
C PRO A 41 -1.19 -1.27 11.20
N CYS A 42 -1.85 -0.52 12.08
CA CYS A 42 -3.01 -0.97 12.82
C CYS A 42 -2.74 -2.17 13.74
N ALA A 43 -1.54 -2.24 14.32
CA ALA A 43 -1.17 -3.22 15.35
C ALA A 43 -1.95 -3.01 16.67
N ARG A 44 -2.55 -1.82 16.87
CA ARG A 44 -3.40 -1.51 18.01
C ARG A 44 -4.78 -2.18 17.88
N VAL A 45 -4.86 -3.47 18.16
CA VAL A 45 -6.12 -4.11 18.55
C VAL A 45 -6.12 -4.24 20.07
N PRO A 46 -7.19 -3.82 20.79
CA PRO A 46 -7.31 -4.10 22.21
C PRO A 46 -7.69 -5.57 22.36
N ILE A 47 -6.69 -6.45 22.42
CA ILE A 47 -6.88 -7.84 22.82
C ILE A 47 -6.49 -7.90 24.29
N ARG A 48 -7.45 -8.30 25.14
CA ARG A 48 -7.27 -8.63 26.56
C ARG A 48 -6.34 -9.83 26.75
N THR A 49 -5.09 -9.67 26.34
CA THR A 49 -4.00 -10.60 26.60
C THR A 49 -2.80 -9.74 26.96
N PRO A 50 -2.17 -9.98 28.12
CA PRO A 50 -0.97 -9.25 28.52
C PRO A 50 0.18 -9.72 27.62
N TRP A 51 0.32 -9.10 26.45
CA TRP A 51 1.53 -9.19 25.66
C TRP A 51 2.31 -7.93 25.93
N HIS A 52 3.49 -8.12 26.47
CA HIS A 52 4.50 -7.10 26.72
C HIS A 52 4.50 -6.08 25.58
N THR A 53 4.23 -4.84 25.94
CA THR A 53 4.60 -3.65 25.16
C THR A 53 6.11 -3.62 25.09
N THR A 54 6.70 -4.48 24.26
CA THR A 54 8.05 -4.25 23.78
C THR A 54 7.84 -3.17 22.73
N GLY A 55 7.94 -1.91 23.18
CA GLY A 55 8.18 -0.79 22.30
C GLY A 55 9.49 -1.07 21.59
N SER A 56 9.44 -1.90 20.55
CA SER A 56 10.55 -2.04 19.64
C SER A 56 10.58 -0.73 18.88
N PRO A 57 11.64 0.09 19.02
CA PRO A 57 11.78 1.27 18.19
C PRO A 57 11.68 0.82 16.74
N ALA A 58 11.12 1.69 15.88
CA ALA A 58 11.33 1.55 14.44
C ALA A 58 12.81 1.24 14.20
N PRO A 59 13.16 0.33 13.27
CA PRO A 59 14.56 0.00 13.04
C PRO A 59 15.36 1.31 12.95
N LEU A 60 16.40 1.42 13.78
CA LEU A 60 17.29 2.58 13.77
C LEU A 60 18.09 2.51 12.46
N LEU A 61 17.45 2.98 11.39
CA LEU A 61 18.08 3.08 10.08
C LEU A 61 19.12 4.19 10.15
N SER A 62 20.34 3.87 9.75
CA SER A 62 21.37 4.89 9.51
C SER A 62 20.95 5.80 8.36
N ALA A 63 21.50 7.02 8.29
CA ALA A 63 21.21 7.95 7.20
C ALA A 63 21.47 7.32 5.81
N ALA A 64 22.56 6.55 5.67
CA ALA A 64 22.86 5.85 4.43
C ALA A 64 21.83 4.77 4.07
N GLU A 65 21.25 4.09 5.08
CA GLU A 65 20.18 3.13 4.84
C GLU A 65 18.89 3.82 4.43
N ILE A 66 18.54 4.93 5.08
CA ILE A 66 17.39 5.76 4.74
C ILE A 66 17.49 6.20 3.26
N ASP A 67 18.63 6.75 2.86
CA ASP A 67 18.88 7.23 1.50
C ASP A 67 18.85 6.11 0.43
N SER A 68 19.04 4.85 0.83
CA SER A 68 19.04 3.69 -0.08
C SER A 68 17.67 3.02 -0.25
N ILE A 69 16.66 3.38 0.56
CA ILE A 69 15.32 2.81 0.47
C ILE A 69 14.53 3.53 -0.62
N GLU A 70 14.35 2.88 -1.77
CA GLU A 70 13.59 3.47 -2.88
C GLU A 70 12.09 3.18 -2.79
N SER A 71 11.70 2.15 -2.04
CA SER A 71 10.35 1.59 -2.09
C SER A 71 9.83 1.16 -0.72
N VAL A 72 8.57 1.49 -0.47
CA VAL A 72 7.86 1.08 0.75
C VAL A 72 6.75 0.11 0.37
N ILE A 73 6.72 -1.06 1.00
CA ILE A 73 5.66 -2.06 0.84
C ILE A 73 4.89 -2.17 2.14
N THR A 74 3.57 -2.01 2.11
CA THR A 74 2.69 -2.24 3.25
C THR A 74 1.83 -3.47 3.02
N ILE A 75 1.90 -4.45 3.92
CA ILE A 75 1.18 -5.72 3.81
C ILE A 75 0.09 -5.80 4.90
N PHE A 76 -1.15 -5.95 4.45
CA PHE A 76 -2.26 -6.41 5.28
C PHE A 76 -2.42 -7.91 5.09
N ASP A 77 -1.88 -8.70 6.03
CA ASP A 77 -1.93 -10.16 5.96
C ASP A 77 -3.34 -10.74 6.14
N GLY A 78 -3.51 -12.03 5.81
CA GLY A 78 -4.82 -12.68 5.81
C GLY A 78 -5.51 -12.72 7.17
N ARG A 79 -4.78 -12.71 8.29
CA ARG A 79 -5.37 -12.60 9.65
C ARG A 79 -5.86 -11.18 9.89
N SER A 80 -5.04 -10.19 9.58
CA SER A 80 -5.38 -8.75 9.66
C SER A 80 -6.62 -8.41 8.82
N VAL A 81 -6.64 -8.89 7.57
CA VAL A 81 -7.75 -8.71 6.63
C VAL A 81 -9.00 -9.47 7.08
N ARG A 82 -8.89 -10.73 7.50
CA ARG A 82 -10.04 -11.49 8.01
C ARG A 82 -10.68 -10.83 9.24
N SER A 83 -9.86 -10.35 10.18
CA SER A 83 -10.37 -9.62 11.36
C SER A 83 -11.12 -8.35 10.98
N ARG A 84 -10.71 -7.69 9.89
CA ARG A 84 -11.30 -6.44 9.42
C ARG A 84 -12.51 -6.64 8.55
N PHE A 85 -12.57 -7.66 7.69
CA PHE A 85 -13.62 -7.75 6.67
C PHE A 85 -14.53 -8.97 6.84
N GLY A 86 -14.18 -9.93 7.70
CA GLY A 86 -14.92 -11.18 7.92
C GLY A 86 -16.12 -11.06 8.88
N GLY A 87 -16.24 -9.97 9.63
CA GLY A 87 -17.31 -9.77 10.63
C GLY A 87 -18.62 -9.17 10.10
N ARG A 88 -19.60 -9.01 11.01
CA ARG A 88 -20.85 -8.28 10.74
C ARG A 88 -20.57 -6.80 10.47
N ARG A 89 -21.31 -6.22 9.52
CA ARG A 89 -21.18 -4.80 9.13
C ARG A 89 -22.02 -3.94 10.07
N THR A 90 -21.42 -3.49 11.15
CA THR A 90 -22.03 -2.57 12.13
C THR A 90 -21.45 -1.16 12.00
N ILE A 91 -22.03 -0.17 12.67
CA ILE A 91 -21.44 1.18 12.75
C ILE A 91 -20.04 1.12 13.40
N ALA A 92 -19.88 0.30 14.44
CA ALA A 92 -18.58 0.07 15.07
C ALA A 92 -17.54 -0.54 14.11
N TRP A 93 -17.98 -1.42 13.21
CA TRP A 93 -17.16 -1.97 12.15
C TRP A 93 -16.65 -0.88 11.19
N HIS A 94 -17.54 0.00 10.69
CA HIS A 94 -17.14 1.14 9.85
C HIS A 94 -16.14 2.06 10.57
N ARG A 95 -16.39 2.41 11.84
CA ARG A 95 -15.48 3.27 12.62
C ARG A 95 -14.10 2.65 12.77
N ARG A 96 -14.02 1.35 13.09
CA ARG A 96 -12.74 0.62 13.19
C ARG A 96 -12.00 0.56 11.85
N LEU A 97 -12.72 0.34 10.76
CA LEU A 97 -12.12 0.30 9.42
C LEU A 97 -11.56 1.67 9.03
N ARG A 98 -12.28 2.76 9.30
CA ARG A 98 -11.81 4.13 9.08
C ARG A 98 -10.63 4.51 9.96
N ALA A 99 -10.64 4.11 11.24
CA ALA A 99 -9.51 4.33 12.13
C ALA A 99 -8.24 3.64 11.61
N CYS A 100 -8.36 2.39 11.17
CA CYS A 100 -7.22 1.70 10.56
C CYS A 100 -6.80 2.31 9.22
N GLU A 101 -7.74 2.76 8.40
CA GLU A 101 -7.41 3.49 7.17
C GLU A 101 -6.60 4.75 7.45
N ASN A 102 -6.97 5.53 8.48
CA ASN A 102 -6.22 6.71 8.92
C ASN A 102 -4.82 6.34 9.42
N GLU A 103 -4.72 5.37 10.34
CA GLU A 103 -3.43 4.94 10.90
C GLU A 103 -2.50 4.38 9.83
N ALA A 104 -3.03 3.57 8.89
CA ALA A 104 -2.25 3.04 7.79
C ALA A 104 -1.79 4.13 6.81
N CYS A 105 -2.66 5.10 6.53
CA CYS A 105 -2.33 6.24 5.68
C CYS A 105 -1.21 7.08 6.30
N GLU A 106 -1.36 7.43 7.57
CA GLU A 106 -0.37 8.20 8.33
C GLU A 106 0.97 7.48 8.39
N LEU A 107 0.98 6.20 8.78
CA LEU A 107 2.21 5.42 8.88
C LEU A 107 2.91 5.29 7.52
N ALA A 108 2.18 4.90 6.47
CA ALA A 108 2.77 4.70 5.14
C ALA A 108 3.30 6.03 4.55
N THR A 109 2.56 7.13 4.75
CA THR A 109 2.96 8.47 4.29
C THR A 109 4.20 8.95 5.05
N ALA A 110 4.18 8.91 6.38
CA ALA A 110 5.31 9.33 7.21
C ALA A 110 6.57 8.50 6.92
N THR A 111 6.40 7.18 6.74
CA THR A 111 7.49 6.28 6.35
C THR A 111 8.05 6.66 4.98
N ALA A 112 7.19 6.84 3.98
CA ALA A 112 7.62 7.24 2.64
C ALA A 112 8.37 8.57 2.64
N LEU A 113 7.89 9.56 3.40
CA LEU A 113 8.54 10.87 3.55
C LEU A 113 9.90 10.75 4.23
N THR A 114 9.98 9.95 5.30
CA THR A 114 11.22 9.75 6.07
C THR A 114 12.32 9.14 5.22
N VAL A 115 11.98 8.19 4.35
CA VAL A 115 12.95 7.50 3.49
C VAL A 115 13.06 8.07 2.09
N GLY A 116 12.36 9.16 1.78
CA GLY A 116 12.35 9.73 0.43
C GLY A 116 11.88 8.74 -0.65
N ALA A 117 10.95 7.85 -0.31
CA ALA A 117 10.54 6.75 -1.18
C ALA A 117 10.04 7.26 -2.54
N ARG A 118 10.39 6.54 -3.61
CA ARG A 118 9.90 6.81 -4.97
C ARG A 118 8.67 5.99 -5.30
N ARG A 119 8.43 4.90 -4.56
CA ARG A 119 7.32 3.97 -4.82
C ARG A 119 6.70 3.48 -3.51
N VAL A 120 5.37 3.38 -3.49
CA VAL A 120 4.61 2.75 -2.40
C VAL A 120 3.71 1.66 -2.97
N LEU A 121 3.75 0.48 -2.37
CA LEU A 121 2.89 -0.65 -2.71
C LEU A 121 2.08 -1.12 -1.51
N LEU A 122 0.76 -1.22 -1.66
CA LEU A 122 -0.12 -1.85 -0.68
C LEU A 122 -0.52 -3.25 -1.13
N ILE A 123 -0.26 -4.27 -0.32
CA ILE A 123 -0.66 -5.66 -0.58
C ILE A 123 -1.73 -6.07 0.43
N CYS A 124 -2.86 -6.53 -0.04
CA CYS A 124 -3.98 -7.00 0.79
C CYS A 124 -4.24 -8.49 0.55
N ASP A 125 -4.05 -9.32 1.57
CA ASP A 125 -4.31 -10.76 1.53
C ASP A 125 -5.78 -11.06 1.83
N ALA A 126 -6.58 -11.20 0.78
CA ALA A 126 -8.00 -11.47 0.83
C ALA A 126 -8.36 -12.95 0.65
N ARG A 127 -7.37 -13.87 0.59
CA ARG A 127 -7.58 -15.31 0.33
C ARG A 127 -8.64 -15.93 1.24
N ARG A 128 -8.62 -15.54 2.52
CA ARG A 128 -9.49 -16.04 3.60
C ARG A 128 -10.85 -15.34 3.69
N LEU A 129 -11.19 -14.46 2.75
CA LEU A 129 -12.49 -13.78 2.71
C LEU A 129 -13.45 -14.47 1.74
N PRO A 130 -14.76 -14.47 2.03
CA PRO A 130 -15.79 -14.80 1.04
C PRO A 130 -15.78 -13.83 -0.15
N PRO A 131 -16.22 -14.24 -1.36
CA PRO A 131 -16.15 -13.41 -2.58
C PRO A 131 -16.71 -11.99 -2.41
N GLY A 132 -17.89 -11.84 -1.82
CA GLY A 132 -18.51 -10.52 -1.59
C GLY A 132 -17.70 -9.62 -0.64
N ARG A 133 -16.89 -10.19 0.26
CA ARG A 133 -16.00 -9.45 1.16
C ARG A 133 -14.66 -9.11 0.50
N ARG A 134 -14.17 -9.94 -0.44
CA ARG A 134 -12.99 -9.62 -1.26
C ARG A 134 -13.19 -8.32 -2.05
N ALA A 135 -14.36 -8.12 -2.66
CA ALA A 135 -14.67 -6.89 -3.38
C ALA A 135 -14.64 -5.63 -2.48
N ILE A 136 -15.04 -5.77 -1.21
CA ILE A 136 -14.97 -4.67 -0.23
C ILE A 136 -13.51 -4.38 0.15
N ALA A 137 -12.72 -5.42 0.43
CA ALA A 137 -11.30 -5.28 0.73
C ALA A 137 -10.54 -4.65 -0.44
N LEU A 138 -10.88 -5.01 -1.69
CA LEU A 138 -10.32 -4.41 -2.89
C LEU A 138 -10.63 -2.91 -3.00
N ARG A 139 -11.89 -2.52 -2.85
CA ARG A 139 -12.28 -1.09 -2.88
C ARG A 139 -11.59 -0.30 -1.78
N TRP A 140 -11.52 -0.86 -0.58
CA TRP A 140 -10.83 -0.24 0.55
C TRP A 140 -9.33 -0.06 0.29
N THR A 141 -8.66 -1.11 -0.22
CA THR A 141 -7.22 -1.08 -0.52
C THR A 141 -6.90 -0.05 -1.60
N ARG A 142 -7.69 0.01 -2.67
CA ARG A 142 -7.54 1.02 -3.74
C ARG A 142 -7.73 2.43 -3.20
N GLY A 143 -8.78 2.65 -2.41
CA GLY A 143 -9.05 3.96 -1.78
C GLY A 143 -7.91 4.43 -0.87
N LEU A 144 -7.41 3.52 -0.02
CA LEU A 144 -6.27 3.80 0.86
C LEU A 144 -4.99 4.12 0.05
N THR A 145 -4.73 3.36 -1.01
CA THR A 145 -3.56 3.58 -1.89
C THR A 145 -3.61 4.96 -2.56
N HIS A 146 -4.79 5.34 -3.07
CA HIS A 146 -4.99 6.66 -3.65
C HIS A 146 -4.77 7.76 -2.61
N ARG A 147 -5.30 7.57 -1.39
CA ARG A 147 -5.09 8.53 -0.31
C ARG A 147 -3.62 8.68 0.06
N ILE A 148 -2.88 7.58 0.20
CA ILE A 148 -1.43 7.63 0.47
C ILE A 148 -0.69 8.37 -0.64
N GLY A 149 -0.99 8.06 -1.91
CA GLY A 149 -0.40 8.77 -3.04
C GLY A 149 -0.67 10.28 -3.00
N TYR A 150 -1.91 10.67 -2.68
CA TYR A 150 -2.29 12.07 -2.51
C TYR A 150 -1.56 12.72 -1.33
N GLU A 151 -1.52 12.10 -0.16
CA GLU A 151 -0.86 12.63 1.03
C GLU A 151 0.66 12.79 0.80
N CYS A 152 1.32 11.83 0.15
CA CYS A 152 2.74 11.96 -0.18
C CYS A 152 3.00 13.09 -1.19
N LEU A 153 2.13 13.25 -2.20
CA LEU A 153 2.22 14.33 -3.18
C LEU A 153 2.16 15.71 -2.50
N VAL A 154 1.16 15.94 -1.62
CA VAL A 154 1.00 17.24 -0.96
C VAL A 154 2.06 17.52 0.10
N ASN A 155 2.69 16.47 0.66
CA ASN A 155 3.75 16.59 1.67
C ASN A 155 5.17 16.58 1.08
N GLY A 156 5.34 16.70 -0.24
CA GLY A 156 6.64 16.95 -0.85
C GLY A 156 7.30 15.77 -1.58
N LEU A 157 6.54 14.72 -1.91
CA LEU A 157 7.00 13.62 -2.79
C LEU A 157 6.22 13.60 -4.13
N PRO A 158 6.46 14.56 -5.03
CA PRO A 158 5.67 14.72 -6.25
C PRO A 158 5.87 13.61 -7.29
N GLU A 159 6.99 12.88 -7.22
CA GLU A 159 7.30 11.79 -8.14
C GLU A 159 6.87 10.40 -7.62
N LEU A 160 6.25 10.32 -6.45
CA LEU A 160 5.87 9.04 -5.85
C LEU A 160 4.87 8.27 -6.72
N ALA A 161 5.19 7.02 -7.04
CA ALA A 161 4.24 6.07 -7.63
C ALA A 161 3.57 5.20 -6.56
N ALA A 162 2.24 5.32 -6.41
CA ALA A 162 1.44 4.48 -5.51
C ALA A 162 0.73 3.35 -6.28
N SER A 163 0.83 2.11 -5.78
CA SER A 163 0.23 0.92 -6.40
C SER A 163 -0.37 0.00 -5.34
N CYS A 164 -1.27 -0.90 -5.75
CA CYS A 164 -1.82 -1.91 -4.84
C CYS A 164 -2.04 -3.27 -5.49
N ALA A 165 -1.97 -4.33 -4.68
CA ALA A 165 -2.28 -5.71 -5.02
C ALA A 165 -3.34 -6.27 -4.06
N VAL A 166 -4.22 -7.13 -4.56
CA VAL A 166 -5.15 -7.89 -3.72
C VAL A 166 -5.07 -9.36 -4.09
N ILE A 167 -4.68 -10.18 -3.11
CA ILE A 167 -4.45 -11.61 -3.28
C ILE A 167 -5.75 -12.34 -2.90
N ASN A 168 -6.32 -13.06 -3.86
CA ASN A 168 -7.57 -13.80 -3.72
C ASN A 168 -7.36 -15.31 -3.62
N THR A 169 -6.25 -15.81 -4.16
CA THR A 169 -5.88 -17.23 -4.18
C THR A 169 -4.45 -17.46 -3.70
N ASP A 170 -4.09 -18.70 -3.39
CA ASP A 170 -2.70 -19.06 -3.04
C ASP A 170 -1.76 -18.91 -4.25
N ASP A 171 -2.27 -19.09 -5.47
CA ASP A 171 -1.48 -18.90 -6.70
C ASP A 171 -1.11 -17.43 -6.89
N ASP A 172 -2.02 -16.51 -6.54
CA ASP A 172 -1.78 -15.05 -6.57
C ASP A 172 -0.58 -14.65 -5.70
N VAL A 173 -0.24 -15.41 -4.64
CA VAL A 173 0.91 -15.10 -3.77
C VAL A 173 2.22 -15.17 -4.54
N ARG A 174 2.38 -16.18 -5.40
CA ARG A 174 3.61 -16.34 -6.19
C ARG A 174 3.68 -15.30 -7.29
N GLU A 175 2.55 -15.05 -7.97
CA GLU A 175 2.46 -14.05 -9.03
C GLU A 175 2.73 -12.65 -8.51
N VAL A 176 2.10 -12.26 -7.40
CA VAL A 176 2.35 -10.96 -6.76
C VAL A 176 3.79 -10.86 -6.28
N ALA A 177 4.34 -11.89 -5.63
CA ALA A 177 5.72 -11.85 -5.16
C ALA A 177 6.74 -11.67 -6.31
N ALA A 178 6.50 -12.26 -7.49
CA ALA A 178 7.31 -12.03 -8.67
C ALA A 178 7.12 -10.60 -9.22
N ALA A 179 5.87 -10.13 -9.31
CA ALA A 179 5.52 -8.80 -9.80
C ALA A 179 6.12 -7.67 -8.94
N VAL A 180 6.28 -7.87 -7.63
CA VAL A 180 6.94 -6.89 -6.75
C VAL A 180 8.35 -6.55 -7.23
N VAL A 181 9.09 -7.49 -7.82
CA VAL A 181 10.46 -7.24 -8.32
C VAL A 181 10.44 -6.29 -9.52
N SER A 182 9.60 -6.54 -10.52
CA SER A 182 9.51 -5.65 -11.68
C SER A 182 8.97 -4.27 -11.29
N TRP A 183 7.97 -4.23 -10.39
CA TRP A 183 7.46 -2.99 -9.80
C TRP A 183 8.56 -2.17 -9.12
N HIS A 184 9.38 -2.80 -8.28
CA HIS A 184 10.46 -2.12 -7.58
C HIS A 184 11.51 -1.55 -8.55
N THR A 185 11.90 -2.34 -9.55
CA THR A 185 12.90 -1.92 -10.55
C THR A 185 12.37 -0.88 -11.55
N GLY A 186 11.09 -0.51 -11.48
CA GLY A 186 10.49 0.47 -12.39
C GLY A 186 10.21 -0.06 -13.80
N HIS A 187 10.31 -1.37 -14.00
CA HIS A 187 9.78 -2.01 -15.20
C HIS A 187 8.27 -2.16 -14.98
N ASP A 188 7.49 -1.28 -15.60
CA ASP A 188 6.05 -1.49 -15.79
C ASP A 188 5.91 -2.80 -16.57
N ALA A 189 5.77 -3.92 -15.87
CA ALA A 189 5.57 -5.17 -16.57
C ALA A 189 4.24 -5.04 -17.32
N ASP A 190 4.31 -5.42 -18.59
CA ASP A 190 3.31 -5.28 -19.62
C ASP A 190 1.87 -5.12 -19.10
N ARG A 191 1.26 -3.97 -19.43
CA ARG A 191 -0.02 -3.45 -18.91
C ARG A 191 -1.24 -4.39 -19.05
N GLN A 192 -1.10 -5.56 -19.67
CA GLN A 192 -2.21 -6.47 -19.97
C GLN A 192 -2.38 -7.65 -19.00
N ARG A 193 -1.41 -7.97 -18.13
CA ARG A 193 -1.49 -9.15 -17.23
C ARG A 193 -1.01 -8.89 -15.80
N TRP A 194 -1.18 -7.66 -15.34
CA TRP A 194 -0.58 -7.16 -14.09
C TRP A 194 -1.54 -7.28 -12.89
N PRO A 195 -1.15 -7.94 -11.77
CA PRO A 195 -1.97 -8.04 -10.57
C PRO A 195 -1.92 -6.77 -9.70
N LEU A 196 -1.04 -5.82 -10.01
CA LEU A 196 -1.01 -4.52 -9.34
C LEU A 196 -1.88 -3.53 -10.11
N HIS A 197 -2.71 -2.78 -9.39
CA HIS A 197 -3.47 -1.69 -9.99
C HIS A 197 -2.72 -0.39 -9.75
N PRO A 198 -2.15 0.25 -10.80
CA PRO A 198 -1.56 1.57 -10.66
C PRO A 198 -2.67 2.56 -10.30
N VAL A 199 -2.38 3.46 -9.36
CA VAL A 199 -3.19 4.67 -9.19
C VAL A 199 -2.59 5.71 -10.13
N ALA A 200 -3.40 6.28 -11.01
CA ALA A 200 -2.94 7.21 -12.06
C ALA A 200 -1.93 8.22 -11.50
N ARG A 201 -0.76 8.31 -12.15
CA ARG A 201 0.23 9.34 -11.86
C ARG A 201 -0.42 10.67 -12.24
N ASN A 202 -0.58 11.58 -11.29
CA ASN A 202 -0.98 12.96 -11.59
C ASN A 202 0.21 13.65 -12.28
N THR A 203 0.55 13.22 -13.49
CA THR A 203 1.36 14.01 -14.40
C THR A 203 0.46 15.15 -14.86
N GLY A 204 0.77 16.37 -14.42
CA GLY A 204 0.11 17.61 -14.84
C GLY A 204 0.35 17.92 -16.32
N THR A 205 0.01 17.00 -17.21
CA THR A 205 -0.08 17.24 -18.64
C THR A 205 -1.55 17.51 -18.93
N ARG A 206 -1.87 18.79 -19.08
CA ARG A 206 -3.08 19.26 -19.76
C ARG A 206 -3.17 18.52 -21.10
N ASP A 207 -4.15 17.66 -21.25
CA ASP A 207 -4.92 17.64 -22.48
C ASP A 207 -6.37 17.21 -22.21
N THR A 208 -7.20 17.66 -23.11
CA THR A 208 -8.54 18.20 -22.91
C THR A 208 -9.64 17.13 -22.93
N GLY A 209 -10.62 17.33 -22.06
CA GLY A 209 -11.82 16.50 -22.00
C GLY A 209 -12.84 17.03 -20.99
N VAL A 210 -12.93 18.36 -20.84
CA VAL A 210 -14.00 19.00 -20.09
C VAL A 210 -15.30 18.72 -20.85
N THR A 211 -16.10 17.78 -20.35
CA THR A 211 -17.50 17.68 -20.74
C THR A 211 -18.19 18.94 -20.21
N PRO A 212 -18.79 19.80 -21.05
CA PRO A 212 -19.59 20.90 -20.54
C PRO A 212 -20.81 20.29 -19.84
N ALA A 213 -21.00 20.64 -18.58
CA ALA A 213 -22.26 20.41 -17.88
C ALA A 213 -23.37 21.17 -18.64
N SER A 214 -24.22 20.43 -19.34
CA SER A 214 -25.43 20.95 -19.96
C SER A 214 -26.46 21.28 -18.88
N SER A 215 -26.33 22.46 -18.28
CA SER A 215 -27.40 23.07 -17.48
C SER A 215 -28.48 23.61 -18.42
N ALA A 216 -29.46 22.77 -18.76
CA ALA A 216 -30.69 23.25 -19.39
C ALA A 216 -31.63 23.79 -18.29
N PRO A 217 -32.14 25.03 -18.41
CA PRO A 217 -33.10 25.57 -17.46
C PRO A 217 -34.48 24.93 -17.66
N HIS A 218 -35.08 24.52 -16.55
CA HIS A 218 -36.43 24.00 -16.47
C HIS A 218 -37.43 25.14 -16.80
N ARG A 219 -38.15 25.04 -17.93
CA ARG A 219 -39.32 25.90 -18.19
C ARG A 219 -40.49 25.41 -17.34
N ASN A 220 -40.98 26.26 -16.45
CA ASN A 220 -42.27 26.05 -15.79
C ASN A 220 -43.42 26.16 -16.81
N PRO A 221 -44.47 25.34 -16.71
CA PRO A 221 -45.68 25.52 -17.50
C PRO A 221 -46.49 26.70 -16.97
N GLN A 222 -46.88 27.61 -17.87
CA GLN A 222 -47.85 28.66 -17.57
C GLN A 222 -49.25 28.06 -17.46
N SER A 223 -49.99 28.49 -16.44
CA SER A 223 -51.45 28.36 -16.33
C SER A 223 -52.13 29.56 -16.97
#